data_AF-A0A925FC91-F1
#
_entry.id   AF-A0A925FC91-F1
#
_cell.length_a   1.000
_cell.length_b   1.000
_cell.length_c   1.000
_cell.angle_alpha   90.00
_cell.angle_beta   90.00
_cell.angle_gamma   90.00
#
_symmetry.space_group_name_H-M   'P 1'
#
loop_
_entity.id
_entity.type
_entity.pdbx_description
1 polymer ?
#
loop_
_entity_poly.entity_id
_entity_poly.type
_entity_poly.pdbx_seq_one_letter_code
_entity_poly.pdbx_strand_id
1 'polypeptide(L)'
;MPTKVFMEALSPTMEEGRLVKWLKNEGETVKNGDVLAEVETDKAIMELVARGDGVLRKRLIGDGATSAVGALIGVIATADENIDALVASAGGASAAAPAAAATATPTTASAPAPAPAP
;
A
#
# COMPACT_ATOMS: atom_id res chain seq x y z
N MET A 1 -18.66 -5.59 -11.66
CA MET A 1 -18.46 -4.21 -11.20
C MET A 1 -17.35 -4.25 -10.18
N PRO A 2 -16.33 -3.40 -10.32
CA PRO A 2 -15.18 -3.46 -9.45
C PRO A 2 -15.57 -2.85 -8.10
N THR A 3 -15.30 -3.59 -7.03
CA THR A 3 -15.58 -3.21 -5.66
C THR A 3 -14.38 -2.46 -5.09
N LYS A 4 -14.63 -1.22 -4.69
CA LYS A 4 -13.66 -0.37 -4.00
C LYS A 4 -13.56 -0.81 -2.53
N VAL A 5 -12.35 -1.09 -2.05
CA VAL A 5 -12.09 -1.39 -0.64
C VAL A 5 -11.65 -0.11 0.04
N PHE A 6 -12.50 0.37 0.94
CA PHE A 6 -12.21 1.54 1.75
C PHE A 6 -11.82 1.13 3.17
N MET A 7 -11.04 1.97 3.84
CA MET A 7 -10.81 1.84 5.27
C MET A 7 -12.13 2.02 6.01
N GLU A 8 -12.65 0.97 6.63
CA GLU A 8 -13.90 1.03 7.38
C GLU A 8 -13.64 1.55 8.80
N ALA A 9 -14.58 2.34 9.32
CA ALA A 9 -14.53 2.75 10.72
C ALA A 9 -14.88 1.55 11.59
N LEU A 10 -13.86 0.91 12.17
CA LEU A 10 -14.05 -0.20 13.10
C LEU A 10 -14.38 0.29 14.53
N SER A 11 -14.40 1.62 14.73
CA SER A 11 -14.85 2.28 15.95
C SER A 11 -15.57 3.60 15.66
N PRO A 12 -16.56 4.00 16.47
CA PRO A 12 -17.36 5.20 16.26
C PRO A 12 -16.57 6.52 16.40
N THR A 13 -15.37 6.49 16.98
CA THR A 13 -14.47 7.64 17.14
C THR A 13 -13.19 7.51 16.30
N MET A 14 -13.18 6.61 15.30
CA MET A 14 -12.00 6.34 14.50
C MET A 14 -11.90 7.34 13.34
N GLU A 15 -10.82 8.11 13.30
CA GLU A 15 -10.48 8.98 12.15
C GLU A 15 -9.48 8.31 11.20
N GLU A 16 -8.56 7.51 11.73
CA GLU A 16 -7.48 6.88 11.00
C GLU A 16 -7.27 5.43 11.47
N GLY A 17 -6.86 4.56 10.56
CA GLY A 17 -6.54 3.15 10.84
C GLY A 17 -5.20 2.75 10.27
N ARG A 18 -4.45 1.95 11.01
CA ARG A 18 -3.17 1.42 10.55
C ARG A 18 -3.35 0.00 10.06
N LEU A 19 -3.11 -0.25 8.78
CA LEU A 19 -3.12 -1.61 8.25
C LEU A 19 -1.86 -2.32 8.73
N VAL A 20 -2.01 -3.26 9.65
CA VAL A 20 -0.89 -4.05 10.21
C VAL A 20 -0.31 -4.93 9.14
N LYS A 21 -1.17 -5.71 8.50
CA LYS A 21 -0.77 -6.73 7.54
C LYS A 21 -1.93 -7.13 6.65
N TRP A 22 -1.63 -7.35 5.38
CA TRP A 22 -2.54 -8.00 4.45
C TRP A 22 -2.54 -9.52 4.68
N LEU A 23 -3.73 -10.09 4.86
CA LEU A 23 -3.93 -11.54 4.87
C LEU A 23 -4.14 -12.07 3.44
N LYS A 24 -4.61 -11.19 2.55
CA LYS A 24 -4.85 -11.49 1.14
C LYS A 24 -3.86 -10.79 0.22
N ASN A 25 -3.44 -11.51 -0.81
CA ASN A 25 -2.48 -10.99 -1.79
C ASN A 25 -3.17 -10.53 -3.08
N GLU A 26 -2.47 -9.68 -3.83
CA GLU A 26 -2.88 -9.27 -5.17
C GLU A 26 -2.96 -10.50 -6.10
N GLY A 27 -4.12 -10.72 -6.71
CA GLY A 27 -4.45 -11.91 -7.50
C GLY A 27 -5.23 -12.98 -6.75
N GLU A 28 -5.49 -12.82 -5.44
CA GLU A 28 -6.22 -13.82 -4.66
C GLU A 28 -7.73 -13.61 -4.67
N THR A 29 -8.48 -14.71 -4.76
CA THR A 29 -9.94 -14.70 -4.68
C THR A 29 -10.40 -14.40 -3.25
N VAL A 30 -11.32 -13.45 -3.13
CA VAL A 30 -11.92 -12.97 -1.88
C VAL A 30 -13.44 -13.01 -2.00
N LYS A 31 -14.13 -13.24 -0.89
CA LYS A 31 -15.59 -13.30 -0.84
C LYS A 31 -16.12 -12.31 0.18
N ASN A 32 -17.37 -11.90 0.05
CA ASN A 32 -18.03 -11.16 1.11
C ASN A 32 -17.93 -11.96 2.43
N GLY A 33 -17.41 -11.34 3.49
CA GLY A 33 -17.15 -12.02 4.76
C GLY A 33 -15.73 -12.55 4.96
N ASP A 34 -14.87 -12.51 3.93
CA ASP A 34 -13.49 -12.99 4.02
C ASP A 34 -12.55 -11.90 4.56
N VAL A 35 -11.58 -12.26 5.41
CA VAL A 35 -10.64 -11.29 6.01
C VAL A 35 -9.58 -10.89 4.98
N LEU A 36 -9.51 -9.59 4.67
CA LEU A 36 -8.55 -9.01 3.73
C LEU A 36 -7.23 -8.64 4.41
N ALA A 37 -7.31 -8.01 5.57
CA ALA A 37 -6.19 -7.44 6.29
C ALA A 37 -6.52 -7.23 7.77
N GLU A 38 -5.50 -7.07 8.60
CA GLU A 38 -5.61 -6.63 9.99
C GLU A 38 -5.38 -5.13 10.08
N VAL A 39 -6.27 -4.42 10.78
CA VAL A 39 -6.18 -2.99 11.03
C VAL A 39 -6.03 -2.76 12.52
N GLU A 40 -4.91 -2.16 12.91
CA GLU A 40 -4.63 -1.68 14.25
C GLU A 40 -5.24 -0.28 14.41
N THR A 41 -5.97 -0.15 15.51
CA THR A 41 -6.51 1.10 16.01
C THR A 41 -5.94 1.35 17.40
N ASP A 42 -6.17 2.55 17.95
CA ASP A 42 -5.80 2.88 19.34
C ASP A 42 -6.39 1.90 20.38
N LYS A 43 -7.52 1.28 20.04
CA LYS A 43 -8.28 0.42 20.97
C LYS A 43 -7.94 -1.06 20.84
N ALA A 44 -7.73 -1.53 19.61
CA ALA A 44 -7.52 -2.94 19.30
C ALA A 44 -7.05 -3.14 17.84
N ILE A 45 -6.54 -4.33 17.57
CA ILE A 45 -6.38 -4.86 16.21
C ILE A 45 -7.70 -5.53 15.83
N MET A 46 -8.27 -5.11 14.71
CA MET A 46 -9.53 -5.62 14.19
C MET A 46 -9.35 -6.06 12.74
N GLU A 47 -10.14 -7.04 12.32
CA GLU A 47 -10.04 -7.65 11.00
C GLU A 47 -10.87 -6.87 9.98
N LEU A 48 -10.23 -6.39 8.91
CA LEU A 48 -10.90 -5.80 7.77
C LEU A 48 -11.49 -6.91 6.91
N VAL A 49 -12.81 -6.94 6.82
CA VAL A 49 -13.56 -7.94 6.06
C VAL A 49 -13.94 -7.42 4.69
N ALA A 50 -13.85 -8.26 3.67
CA ALA A 50 -14.30 -7.93 2.33
C ALA A 50 -15.82 -7.73 2.30
N ARG A 51 -16.24 -6.59 1.77
CA ARG A 51 -17.66 -6.25 1.58
C ARG A 51 -18.20 -6.68 0.22
N GLY A 52 -17.35 -7.19 -0.66
CA GLY A 52 -17.72 -7.75 -1.95
C GLY A 52 -16.91 -8.99 -2.28
N ASP A 53 -17.32 -9.64 -3.36
CA ASP A 53 -16.73 -10.88 -3.86
C ASP A 53 -16.01 -10.62 -5.19
N GLY A 54 -14.89 -11.32 -5.41
CA GLY A 54 -14.06 -11.16 -6.60
C GLY A 54 -12.62 -11.56 -6.34
N VAL A 55 -11.68 -10.87 -7.00
CA VAL A 55 -10.24 -11.07 -6.82
C VAL A 55 -9.63 -9.75 -6.36
N LEU A 56 -8.77 -9.79 -5.33
CA LEU A 56 -8.03 -8.60 -4.89
C LEU A 56 -7.03 -8.22 -6.00
N ARG A 57 -7.34 -7.23 -6.82
CA ARG A 57 -6.52 -6.91 -8.00
C ARG A 57 -5.33 -6.02 -7.67
N LYS A 58 -5.51 -5.09 -6.73
CA LYS A 58 -4.50 -4.08 -6.38
C LYS A 58 -4.65 -3.65 -4.92
N ARG A 59 -3.51 -3.48 -4.24
CA ARG A 59 -3.42 -2.83 -2.92
C ARG A 59 -2.82 -1.43 -3.10
N LEU A 60 -3.48 -0.41 -2.53
CA LEU A 60 -3.00 0.98 -2.59
C LEU A 60 -2.10 1.33 -1.41
N ILE A 61 -2.26 0.62 -0.28
CA ILE A 61 -1.43 0.79 0.90
C ILE A 61 -0.68 -0.52 1.20
N GLY A 62 0.56 -0.40 1.66
CA GLY A 62 1.35 -1.54 2.12
C GLY A 62 1.00 -1.97 3.54
N ASP A 63 1.56 -3.10 3.95
CA ASP A 63 1.63 -3.50 5.35
C ASP A 63 2.33 -2.43 6.22
N GLY A 64 1.80 -2.21 7.41
CA GLY A 64 2.23 -1.17 8.35
C GLY A 64 1.78 0.26 8.03
N ALA A 65 1.07 0.50 6.92
CA ALA A 65 0.69 1.83 6.47
C ALA A 65 -0.60 2.35 7.15
N THR A 66 -0.64 3.65 7.41
CA THR A 66 -1.81 4.34 8.00
C THR A 66 -2.66 4.98 6.91
N SER A 67 -3.98 4.87 7.03
CA SER A 67 -4.94 5.47 6.11
C SER A 67 -6.16 6.02 6.86
N ALA A 68 -6.73 7.12 6.38
CA ALA A 68 -7.92 7.72 6.97
C ALA A 68 -9.17 6.84 6.75
N VAL A 69 -10.12 6.90 7.67
CA VAL A 69 -11.41 6.23 7.50
C VAL A 69 -12.11 6.77 6.25
N GLY A 70 -12.61 5.85 5.42
CA GLY A 70 -13.19 6.16 4.11
C GLY A 70 -12.18 6.30 2.97
N ALA A 71 -10.87 6.25 3.24
CA ALA A 71 -9.85 6.28 2.19
C ALA A 71 -9.81 4.95 1.42
N LEU A 72 -9.56 5.02 0.11
CA LEU A 72 -9.43 3.82 -0.72
C LEU A 72 -8.08 3.14 -0.47
N ILE A 73 -8.13 1.88 -0.03
CA ILE A 73 -6.94 1.08 0.31
C ILE A 73 -6.73 -0.12 -0.62
N GLY A 74 -7.76 -0.52 -1.36
CA GLY A 74 -7.70 -1.67 -2.25
C GLY A 74 -8.78 -1.64 -3.34
N VAL A 75 -8.61 -2.48 -4.36
CA VAL A 75 -9.62 -2.72 -5.39
C VAL A 75 -9.80 -4.22 -5.59
N ILE A 76 -11.05 -4.66 -5.45
CA ILE A 76 -11.50 -6.03 -5.76
C ILE A 76 -12.23 -5.98 -7.10
N ALA A 77 -11.87 -6.83 -8.05
CA ALA A 77 -12.61 -6.97 -9.29
C ALA A 77 -12.47 -8.39 -9.84
N THR A 78 -13.29 -8.77 -10.81
CA THR A 78 -13.13 -10.04 -11.50
C THR A 78 -11.94 -10.00 -12.48
N ALA A 79 -11.48 -11.17 -12.96
CA ALA A 79 -10.34 -11.26 -13.86
C ALA A 79 -10.54 -10.49 -15.18
N ASP A 80 -11.79 -10.37 -15.63
CA ASP A 80 -12.19 -9.67 -16.86
C ASP A 80 -12.44 -8.16 -16.68
N GLU A 81 -12.37 -7.63 -15.45
CA GLU A 81 -12.66 -6.21 -15.21
C GLU A 81 -11.43 -5.31 -15.26
N ASN A 82 -11.56 -4.20 -16.00
CA ASN A 82 -10.56 -3.16 -16.04
C ASN A 82 -10.60 -2.32 -14.74
N ILE A 83 -9.52 -2.41 -13.98
CA ILE A 83 -9.31 -1.69 -12.72
C ILE A 83 -8.39 -0.47 -12.86
N ASP A 84 -7.79 -0.25 -14.04
CA ASP A 84 -6.85 0.85 -14.28
C ASP A 84 -7.49 2.21 -13.99
N ALA A 85 -8.76 2.41 -14.34
CA ALA A 85 -9.46 3.67 -14.04
C ALA A 85 -9.59 3.94 -12.53
N LEU A 86 -9.72 2.90 -11.71
CA LEU A 86 -9.86 3.03 -10.25
C LEU A 86 -8.52 3.24 -9.59
N VAL A 87 -7.51 2.51 -10.04
CA VAL A 87 -6.13 2.66 -9.59
C VAL A 87 -5.59 4.03 -10.01
N ALA A 88 -5.91 4.52 -11.20
CA ALA A 88 -5.55 5.87 -11.65
C ALA A 88 -6.32 6.95 -10.88
N SER A 89 -7.62 6.77 -10.63
CA SER A 89 -8.42 7.72 -9.85
C SER A 89 -7.97 7.82 -8.39
N ALA A 90 -7.39 6.77 -7.83
CA ALA A 90 -6.88 6.77 -6.46
C ALA A 90 -5.37 7.01 -6.36
N GLY A 91 -4.62 6.69 -7.41
CA GLY A 91 -3.22 7.05 -7.63
C GLY A 91 -3.03 8.51 -8.04
N GLY A 92 -4.11 9.23 -8.36
CA GLY A 92 -4.08 10.69 -8.58
C GLY A 92 -3.64 11.50 -7.36
N ALA A 93 -3.56 10.89 -6.17
CA ALA A 93 -2.96 11.47 -4.96
C ALA A 93 -1.57 10.89 -4.62
N SER A 94 -1.06 9.94 -5.41
CA SER A 94 0.32 9.43 -5.28
C SER A 94 1.12 9.77 -6.53
N ALA A 95 1.18 11.07 -6.82
CA ALA A 95 2.14 11.70 -7.70
C ALA A 95 2.81 12.89 -7.00
N ALA A 96 3.37 12.61 -5.81
CA ALA A 96 4.42 13.40 -5.18
C ALA A 96 5.14 12.44 -4.19
N ALA A 97 6.30 11.86 -4.45
CA ALA A 97 7.37 12.26 -5.34
C ALA A 97 8.22 11.04 -5.76
N PRO A 98 8.74 10.99 -6.99
CA PRO A 98 10.06 10.43 -7.20
C PRO A 98 11.06 11.43 -6.60
N ALA A 99 11.59 11.14 -5.42
CA ALA A 99 12.84 11.76 -4.99
C ALA A 99 13.98 11.14 -5.82
N ALA A 100 14.04 11.51 -7.10
CA ALA A 100 15.19 11.35 -7.97
C ALA A 100 15.78 12.74 -8.23
N ALA A 101 16.64 13.19 -7.31
CA ALA A 101 17.72 14.16 -7.48
C ALA A 101 18.51 14.17 -6.16
N ALA A 102 19.80 13.85 -6.06
CA ALA A 102 20.89 14.00 -7.02
C ALA A 102 21.80 12.75 -6.95
N THR A 103 22.17 12.10 -8.06
CA THR A 103 23.31 12.47 -8.91
C THR A 103 24.44 13.22 -8.19
N ALA A 104 25.36 12.48 -7.62
CA ALA A 104 26.77 12.85 -7.59
C ALA A 104 27.65 11.59 -7.73
N THR A 105 27.77 11.07 -8.94
CA THR A 105 29.05 10.51 -9.40
C THR A 105 29.68 11.56 -10.31
N PRO A 106 30.97 11.50 -10.70
CA PRO A 106 32.17 10.99 -10.03
C PRO A 106 33.34 12.03 -10.11
N THR A 107 34.33 11.95 -9.21
CA THR A 107 35.69 12.44 -9.50
C THR A 107 36.67 11.73 -8.56
N THR A 108 37.44 10.75 -9.02
CA THR A 108 38.65 10.80 -9.87
C THR A 108 39.92 10.90 -9.03
N ALA A 109 40.76 9.88 -9.26
CA ALA A 109 42.22 9.88 -9.20
C ALA A 109 42.93 9.90 -7.83
N SER A 110 43.51 8.74 -7.54
CA SER A 110 44.96 8.54 -7.36
C SER A 110 45.75 9.60 -6.60
N ALA A 111 46.27 9.18 -5.45
CA ALA A 111 47.70 9.36 -5.18
C ALA A 111 48.25 8.07 -4.54
N PRO A 112 49.14 7.34 -5.22
CA PRO A 112 49.96 6.31 -4.62
C PRO A 112 51.04 7.00 -3.78
N ALA A 113 51.25 6.57 -2.54
CA ALA A 113 52.49 6.85 -1.84
C ALA A 113 53.34 5.57 -1.88
N PRO A 114 54.40 5.52 -2.71
CA PRO A 114 55.42 4.49 -2.59
C PRO A 114 56.24 4.69 -1.30
N ALA A 115 56.85 3.60 -0.83
CA ALA A 115 57.78 3.46 0.31
C ALA A 115 59.06 4.35 0.19
N PRO A 116 60.13 4.27 1.01
CA PRO A 116 60.44 3.47 2.24
C PRO A 116 61.26 4.22 3.36
N ALA A 117 61.65 3.48 4.41
CA ALA A 117 62.88 3.56 5.26
C ALA A 117 63.01 4.73 6.29
N PRO A 118 63.92 4.69 7.32
CA PRO A 118 65.18 3.93 7.48
C PRO A 118 65.09 2.54 8.10
#